data_AF-A0A370UD17-F1
#
_entry.id   AF-A0A370UD17-F1
#
_cell.length_a   1.000
_cell.length_b   1.000
_cell.length_c   1.000
_cell.angle_alpha   90.00
_cell.angle_beta   90.00
_cell.angle_gamma   90.00
#
_symmetry.space_group_name_H-M   'P 1'
#
loop_
_entity.id
_entity.type
_entity.pdbx_description
1 polymer ?
#
loop_
_entity_poly.entity_id
_entity_poly.type
_entity_poly.pdbx_seq_one_letter_code
_entity_poly.pdbx_strand_id
1 'polypeptide(L)'
;MADNQEELKIAEKYLTELLNADQNGDYASFIKRYETVDSGFSEDVFIKDVEAMKDELGTYKERVYLGSLNCSGKGSSQRSLRFVWRGIYEKHEALIVLGIHQNSGVWYVNENHIS
;
A
#
# COMPACT_ATOMS: atom_id res chain seq x y z
N MET A 1 20.23 -8.78 -6.75
CA MET A 1 19.30 -7.97 -5.92
C MET A 1 18.97 -6.75 -6.76
N ALA A 2 17.77 -6.63 -7.30
CA ALA A 2 17.45 -5.52 -8.21
C ALA A 2 17.48 -4.19 -7.44
N ASP A 3 18.23 -3.23 -7.97
CA ASP A 3 18.59 -1.94 -7.35
C ASP A 3 17.42 -0.92 -7.41
N ASN A 4 16.22 -1.34 -6.99
CA ASN A 4 15.00 -0.52 -7.03
C ASN A 4 14.93 0.47 -5.85
N GLN A 5 16.05 1.11 -5.50
CA GLN A 5 16.13 1.98 -4.32
C GLN A 5 15.27 3.24 -4.45
N GLU A 6 15.15 3.79 -5.66
CA GLU A 6 14.30 4.95 -5.91
C GLU A 6 12.83 4.60 -5.79
N GLU A 7 12.42 3.48 -6.37
CA GLU A 7 11.05 2.99 -6.32
C GLU A 7 10.66 2.58 -4.90
N LEU A 8 11.60 2.01 -4.13
CA LEU A 8 11.39 1.75 -2.71
C LEU A 8 11.13 3.04 -1.93
N LYS A 9 11.87 4.13 -2.18
CA LYS A 9 11.60 5.43 -1.53
C LYS A 9 10.21 5.96 -1.85
N ILE A 10 9.76 5.77 -3.09
CA ILE A 10 8.41 6.15 -3.53
C ILE A 10 7.36 5.28 -2.82
N ALA A 11 7.57 3.97 -2.79
CA ALA A 11 6.68 3.02 -2.12
C ALA A 11 6.60 3.29 -0.60
N GLU A 12 7.73 3.57 0.06
CA GLU A 12 7.78 3.95 1.48
C GLU A 12 6.99 5.23 1.77
N LYS A 13 7.12 6.24 0.90
CA LYS A 13 6.34 7.47 1.00
C LYS A 13 4.85 7.20 0.87
N TYR A 14 4.44 6.44 -0.15
CA TYR A 14 3.02 6.15 -0.39
C TYR A 14 2.45 5.28 0.72
N LEU A 15 3.19 4.27 1.18
CA LEU A 15 2.78 3.44 2.31
C LEU A 15 2.56 4.30 3.58
N THR A 16 3.44 5.26 3.84
CA THR A 16 3.29 6.17 4.99
C THR A 16 2.02 7.01 4.87
N GLU A 17 1.74 7.54 3.68
CA GLU A 17 0.52 8.32 3.44
C GLU A 17 -0.75 7.46 3.58
N LEU A 18 -0.74 6.22 3.07
CA LEU A 18 -1.86 5.28 3.18
C LEU A 18 -2.11 4.87 4.64
N LEU A 19 -1.07 4.48 5.39
CA LEU A 19 -1.22 4.10 6.79
C LEU A 19 -1.69 5.27 7.66
N ASN A 20 -1.25 6.51 7.36
CA ASN A 20 -1.77 7.70 8.03
C ASN A 20 -3.24 7.95 7.68
N ALA A 21 -3.63 7.72 6.42
CA ALA A 21 -5.03 7.83 6.01
C ALA A 21 -5.90 6.79 6.73
N ASP A 22 -5.45 5.54 6.84
CA ASP A 22 -6.11 4.48 7.59
C ASP A 22 -6.29 4.87 9.06
N GLN A 23 -5.22 5.32 9.73
CA GLN A 23 -5.28 5.71 11.14
C GLN A 23 -6.24 6.87 11.42
N ASN A 24 -6.47 7.74 10.44
CA ASN A 24 -7.34 8.91 10.57
C ASN A 24 -8.73 8.72 9.93
N GLY A 25 -9.00 7.58 9.28
CA GLY A 25 -10.21 7.39 8.50
C GLY A 25 -10.36 8.40 7.36
N ASP A 26 -9.25 8.83 6.73
CA ASP A 26 -9.24 9.83 5.65
C ASP A 26 -9.27 9.18 4.27
N TYR A 27 -10.48 8.92 3.77
CA TYR A 27 -10.69 8.28 2.47
C TYR A 27 -10.06 9.07 1.31
N ALA A 28 -10.17 10.40 1.32
CA ALA A 28 -9.66 11.24 0.24
C ALA A 28 -8.12 11.16 0.13
N SER A 29 -7.43 11.16 1.27
CA SER A 29 -5.98 10.95 1.29
C SER A 29 -5.60 9.53 0.89
N PHE A 30 -6.39 8.52 1.28
CA PHE A 30 -6.14 7.13 0.93
C PHE A 30 -6.18 6.91 -0.59
N ILE A 31 -7.21 7.41 -1.28
CA ILE A 31 -7.37 7.18 -2.73
C ILE A 31 -6.46 8.03 -3.60
N LYS A 32 -5.85 9.09 -3.04
CA LYS A 32 -5.05 10.09 -3.79
C LYS A 32 -3.91 9.50 -4.61
N ARG A 33 -3.39 8.34 -4.21
CA ARG A 33 -2.25 7.68 -4.85
C ARG A 33 -2.65 6.65 -5.91
N TYR A 34 -3.94 6.37 -6.07
CA TYR A 34 -4.43 5.45 -7.08
C TYR A 34 -4.67 6.19 -8.39
N GLU A 35 -4.34 5.55 -9.51
CA GLU A 35 -4.64 6.09 -10.84
C GLU A 35 -6.15 6.07 -11.11
N THR A 36 -6.78 4.96 -10.73
CA THR A 36 -8.22 4.73 -10.76
C THR A 36 -8.60 3.95 -9.53
N VAL A 37 -9.66 4.38 -8.85
CA VAL A 37 -10.26 3.64 -7.73
C VAL A 37 -11.27 2.66 -8.30
N ASP A 38 -11.35 1.45 -7.74
CA ASP A 38 -12.40 0.50 -8.09
C ASP A 38 -13.77 1.11 -7.81
N SER A 39 -14.71 0.99 -8.76
CA SER A 39 -16.06 1.53 -8.63
C SER A 39 -16.84 1.02 -7.39
N GLY A 40 -16.47 -0.14 -6.86
CA GLY A 40 -17.05 -0.72 -5.63
C GLY A 40 -16.39 -0.24 -4.35
N PHE A 41 -15.23 0.43 -4.43
CA PHE A 41 -14.53 0.96 -3.26
C PHE A 41 -15.01 2.39 -2.98
N SER A 42 -15.91 2.50 -2.01
CA SER A 42 -16.47 3.77 -1.54
C SER A 42 -15.94 4.13 -0.16
N GLU A 43 -16.18 5.36 0.28
CA GLU A 43 -15.81 5.82 1.62
C GLU A 43 -16.40 4.92 2.72
N ASP A 44 -17.66 4.49 2.57
CA ASP A 44 -18.30 3.57 3.53
C ASP A 44 -17.61 2.21 3.60
N VAL A 45 -17.10 1.70 2.47
CA VAL A 45 -16.33 0.45 2.43
C VAL A 45 -14.98 0.65 3.12
N PHE A 46 -14.29 1.74 2.79
CA PHE A 46 -13.02 2.09 3.41
C PHE A 46 -13.13 2.23 4.94
N ILE A 47 -14.12 2.95 5.46
CA ILE A 47 -14.30 3.12 6.91
C ILE A 47 -14.54 1.78 7.59
N LYS A 48 -15.39 0.91 7.00
CA LYS A 48 -15.62 -0.44 7.54
C LYS A 48 -14.36 -1.29 7.57
N ASP A 49 -13.55 -1.23 6.52
CA ASP A 49 -12.29 -1.96 6.45
C ASP A 49 -11.30 -1.45 7.51
N VAL A 50 -11.16 -0.13 7.67
CA VAL A 50 -10.30 0.50 8.70
C VAL A 50 -10.75 0.11 10.12
N GLU A 51 -12.06 0.13 10.39
CA GLU A 51 -12.61 -0.28 11.69
C GLU A 51 -12.32 -1.77 11.97
N ALA A 52 -12.57 -2.64 10.98
CA ALA A 52 -12.28 -4.06 11.09
C ALA A 52 -10.78 -4.32 11.34
N MET A 53 -9.90 -3.65 10.60
CA MET A 53 -8.45 -3.75 10.79
C MET A 53 -8.01 -3.26 12.17
N LYS A 54 -8.60 -2.19 12.69
CA LYS A 54 -8.31 -1.68 14.04
C LYS A 54 -8.78 -2.65 15.13
N ASP A 55 -9.92 -3.29 14.93
CA ASP A 55 -10.44 -4.29 15.86
C ASP A 55 -9.59 -5.57 15.85
N GLU A 56 -9.09 -5.99 14.69
CA GLU A 56 -8.24 -7.16 14.54
C GLU A 56 -6.79 -6.88 14.98
N LEU A 57 -6.10 -5.95 14.33
CA LEU A 57 -4.66 -5.70 14.51
C LEU A 57 -4.37 -4.68 15.63
N GLY A 58 -5.31 -3.79 15.92
CA GLY A 58 -5.09 -2.65 16.81
C GLY A 58 -4.35 -1.50 16.14
N THR A 59 -3.73 -0.62 16.94
CA THR A 59 -3.05 0.57 16.41
C THR A 59 -1.73 0.20 15.71
N TYR A 60 -1.52 0.68 14.48
CA TYR A 60 -0.22 0.55 13.79
C TYR A 60 0.90 1.25 14.57
N LYS A 61 2.07 0.61 14.69
CA LYS A 61 3.23 1.13 15.42
C LYS A 61 4.42 1.39 14.50
N GLU A 62 4.85 0.37 13.77
CA GLU A 62 6.03 0.43 12.91
C GLU A 62 6.01 -0.64 11.82
N ARG A 63 6.99 -0.60 10.90
CA ARG A 63 7.16 -1.59 9.86
C ARG A 63 8.62 -1.92 9.61
N VAL A 64 8.88 -3.15 9.18
CA VAL A 64 10.22 -3.62 8.80
C VAL A 64 10.18 -4.08 7.35
N TYR A 65 11.03 -3.50 6.50
CA TYR A 65 11.12 -3.88 5.09
C TYR A 65 11.67 -5.30 4.94
N LEU A 66 10.97 -6.14 4.18
CA LEU A 66 11.32 -7.54 3.96
C LEU A 66 11.90 -7.79 2.57
N GLY A 67 11.52 -6.99 1.57
CA GLY A 67 12.02 -7.14 0.21
C GLY A 67 11.04 -6.69 -0.87
N SER A 68 11.38 -7.01 -2.11
CA SER A 68 10.54 -6.71 -3.27
C SER A 68 10.28 -7.96 -4.12
N LEU A 69 9.14 -7.96 -4.79
CA LEU A 69 8.72 -8.99 -5.73
C LEU A 69 8.66 -8.38 -7.13
N ASN A 70 9.29 -9.04 -8.09
CA ASN A 70 9.21 -8.63 -9.49
C ASN A 70 7.83 -9.00 -10.06
N CYS A 71 7.10 -8.00 -10.56
CA CYS A 71 5.88 -8.19 -11.32
C CYS A 71 6.17 -8.09 -12.83
N SER A 72 7.02 -8.97 -13.35
CA SER A 72 7.18 -9.12 -14.80
C SER A 72 6.05 -9.98 -15.36
N GLY A 73 4.85 -9.41 -15.43
CA GLY A 73 3.80 -9.96 -16.28
C GLY A 73 4.29 -9.98 -17.73
N LYS A 74 4.21 -11.14 -18.40
CA LYS A 74 4.54 -11.24 -19.84
C LYS A 74 3.63 -10.29 -20.63
N GLY A 75 4.13 -9.13 -21.04
CA GLY A 75 3.50 -8.27 -22.05
C GLY A 75 3.09 -6.86 -21.63
N SER A 76 3.24 -6.43 -20.37
CA SER A 76 3.07 -5.02 -20.03
C SER A 76 4.40 -4.28 -20.16
N SER A 77 4.42 -3.19 -20.93
CA SER A 77 5.53 -2.24 -20.98
C SER A 77 5.64 -1.39 -19.71
N GLN A 78 4.71 -1.58 -18.77
CA GLN A 78 4.54 -0.76 -17.60
C GLN A 78 5.34 -1.34 -16.44
N ARG A 79 6.31 -0.56 -15.94
CA ARG A 79 7.14 -0.96 -14.81
C ARG A 79 6.26 -1.03 -13.56
N SER A 80 5.98 -2.24 -13.10
CA SER A 80 5.25 -2.50 -11.85
C SER A 80 6.14 -3.29 -10.89
N LEU A 81 6.17 -2.85 -9.64
CA LEU A 81 6.97 -3.42 -8.57
C LEU A 81 6.10 -3.61 -7.33
N ARG A 82 6.32 -4.70 -6.62
CA ARG A 82 5.73 -4.93 -5.30
C ARG A 82 6.81 -4.89 -4.25
N PHE A 83 6.50 -4.26 -3.14
CA PHE A 83 7.35 -4.16 -1.97
C PHE A 83 6.61 -4.73 -0.78
N VAL A 84 7.35 -5.38 0.11
CA VAL A 84 6.79 -6.16 1.21
C VAL A 84 7.41 -5.71 2.53
N TRP A 85 6.57 -5.49 3.53
CA TRP A 85 6.96 -5.17 4.89
C TRP A 85 6.26 -6.09 5.89
N ARG A 86 6.89 -6.31 7.03
CA ARG A 86 6.23 -6.76 8.25
C ARG A 86 5.71 -5.52 8.98
N GLY A 87 4.40 -5.34 9.05
CA GLY A 87 3.75 -4.34 9.89
C GLY A 87 3.59 -4.84 11.32
N ILE A 88 3.95 -4.01 12.28
CA ILE A 88 3.83 -4.28 13.72
C ILE A 88 2.70 -3.40 14.25
N TYR A 89 1.67 -4.04 14.78
CA TYR A 89 0.51 -3.39 15.36
C TYR A 89 0.43 -3.67 16.87
N GLU A 90 -0.62 -3.17 17.51
CA GLU A 90 -0.82 -3.34 18.95
C GLU A 90 -1.11 -4.77 19.37
N LYS A 91 -1.98 -5.46 18.65
CA LYS A 91 -2.45 -6.81 18.97
C LYS A 91 -1.67 -7.89 18.23
N HIS A 92 -1.35 -7.63 16.96
CA HIS A 92 -0.75 -8.62 16.06
C HIS A 92 0.28 -7.98 15.11
N GLU A 93 0.87 -8.83 14.28
CA GLU A 93 1.70 -8.41 13.16
C GLU A 93 1.00 -8.80 11.87
N ALA A 94 1.21 -8.01 10.83
CA ALA A 94 0.64 -8.24 9.51
C ALA A 94 1.72 -8.15 8.44
N LEU A 95 1.51 -8.82 7.32
CA LEU A 95 2.28 -8.63 6.10
C LEU A 95 1.63 -7.51 5.30
N ILE A 96 2.42 -6.49 4.97
CA ILE A 96 2.00 -5.36 4.13
C ILE A 96 2.63 -5.55 2.76
N VAL A 97 1.81 -5.60 1.72
CA VAL A 97 2.23 -5.62 0.32
C VAL A 97 1.75 -4.36 -0.36
N LEU A 98 2.69 -3.54 -0.85
CA LEU A 98 2.38 -2.36 -1.67
C LEU A 98 2.91 -2.55 -3.08
N GLY A 99 2.01 -2.51 -4.05
CA GLY A 99 2.32 -2.42 -5.47
C GLY A 99 2.34 -0.97 -5.93
N ILE A 100 3.37 -0.60 -6.69
CA ILE A 100 3.38 0.64 -7.46
C ILE A 100 3.65 0.38 -8.94
N HIS A 101 3.09 1.23 -9.78
CA HIS A 101 3.38 1.27 -11.21
C HIS A 101 3.63 2.69 -11.69
N GLN A 102 4.36 2.81 -12.79
CA GLN A 102 4.60 4.08 -13.45
C GLN A 102 3.73 4.22 -14.69
N ASN A 103 3.04 5.35 -14.84
CA ASN A 103 2.40 5.75 -16.09
C ASN A 103 2.84 7.18 -16.45
N SER A 104 3.33 7.39 -17.66
CA SER A 104 3.76 8.72 -18.17
C SER A 104 4.65 9.51 -17.20
N GLY A 105 5.57 8.82 -16.49
CA GLY A 105 6.48 9.41 -15.51
C GLY A 105 5.90 9.63 -14.10
N VAL A 106 4.60 9.42 -13.90
CA VAL A 106 3.93 9.50 -12.60
C VAL A 106 3.80 8.10 -11.99
N TRP A 107 4.02 7.99 -10.68
CA TRP A 107 3.86 6.74 -9.93
C TRP A 107 2.51 6.69 -9.24
N TYR A 108 1.90 5.50 -9.27
CA TYR A 108 0.60 5.22 -8.68
C TYR A 108 0.66 3.93 -7.88
N VAL A 109 -0.25 3.79 -6.92
CA VAL A 109 -0.51 2.54 -6.22
C VAL A 109 -1.47 1.70 -7.06
N ASN A 110 -1.14 0.42 -7.25
CA ASN A 110 -2.03 -0.57 -7.86
C ASN A 110 -2.36 -1.76 -6.94
N GLU A 111 -1.74 -1.83 -5.77
CA GLU A 111 -2.02 -2.86 -4.78
C GLU A 111 -1.67 -2.32 -3.40
N ASN A 112 -2.59 -2.49 -2.46
CA ASN A 112 -2.37 -2.26 -1.03
C ASN A 112 -3.07 -3.39 -0.29
N HIS A 113 -2.29 -4.32 0.26
CA HIS A 113 -2.83 -5.48 0.95
C HIS A 113 -2.16 -5.65 2.30
N ILE A 114 -2.96 -5.86 3.34
CA ILE A 114 -2.51 -6.07 4.71
C ILE A 114 -3.19 -7.33 5.22
N SER A 115 -2.41 -8.33 5.66
CA SER A 115 -2.88 -9.66 6.07
C SER A 115 -2.16 -10.22 7.28
#